data_AF-A0A3B8PSE8-F1
#
_entry.id   AF-A0A3B8PSE8-F1
#
_cell.length_a   1.000
_cell.length_b   1.000
_cell.length_c   1.000
_cell.angle_alpha   90.00
_cell.angle_beta   90.00
_cell.angle_gamma   90.00
#
_symmetry.space_group_name_H-M   'P 1'
#
loop_
_entity.id
_entity.type
_entity.pdbx_description
1 polymer ?
#
loop_
_entity_poly.entity_id
_entity_poly.type
_entity_poly.pdbx_seq_one_letter_code
_entity_poly.pdbx_strand_id
1 'polypeptide(L)'
;MFLLAIVLVAASRTRACAQRVTTDLRALYTFEAGRGKQVLDRSGNGRPLNLTIEKPSAVRWLKNALQIRAATRISSRGPATKLIDALKRTRAVTLEAWIRPAHARQEGPARIVTISSNARIRNLTLGQELGQFDARLRTSTTTVNGIPSLSTRPGTAGMALAHVVYTRAPSGAAVIYVDGKPSASRKLSGHLTNWDSRFRLLLGNEGSNDRPWLGTIHLVAVYSRALTAQDVARNHQAGPSGGQQPSAELVMQKRQQFFETRIAPLFSRHCLDCHDSIAGKGGLDLSRKASAMKGGKGGRVIVAGQSAGSRLWKRVAADEMPRRGKPLSAADKKLLKQWIDDGATWSGDLIDPVVYARGTRGIWIQRLTVDEYIETVRSAVGVDISKQARRLLPRDVRADGFS
;
A
#
# COMPACT_ATOMS: atom_id res chain seq x y z
N MET A 1 13.96 -58.73 18.94
CA MET A 1 12.82 -57.82 18.62
C MET A 1 13.17 -56.41 19.10
N PHE A 2 13.65 -55.55 18.20
CA PHE A 2 13.78 -54.11 18.46
C PHE A 2 13.06 -53.39 17.31
N LEU A 3 11.89 -52.81 17.60
CA LEU A 3 11.13 -52.00 16.65
C LEU A 3 11.76 -50.62 16.57
N LEU A 4 12.25 -50.24 15.39
CA LEU A 4 12.71 -48.89 15.07
C LEU A 4 11.49 -48.04 14.71
N ALA A 5 11.07 -47.15 15.61
CA ALA A 5 10.00 -46.20 15.34
C ALA A 5 10.52 -45.04 14.47
N ILE A 6 10.14 -45.02 13.19
CA ILE A 6 10.37 -43.88 12.29
C ILE A 6 9.31 -42.82 12.59
N VAL A 7 9.72 -41.74 13.25
CA VAL A 7 8.89 -40.54 13.43
C VAL A 7 8.89 -39.76 12.12
N LEU A 8 7.81 -39.87 11.35
CA LEU A 8 7.57 -39.04 10.18
C LEU A 8 7.17 -37.63 10.64
N VAL A 9 8.12 -36.70 10.62
CA VAL A 9 7.82 -35.28 10.81
C VAL A 9 7.18 -34.77 9.52
N ALA A 10 5.85 -34.66 9.51
CA ALA A 10 5.13 -33.96 8.46
C ALA A 10 5.50 -32.47 8.50
N ALA A 11 6.43 -32.06 7.63
CA ALA A 11 6.73 -30.66 7.41
C ALA A 11 5.51 -29.99 6.76
N SER A 12 4.72 -29.30 7.58
CA SER A 12 3.70 -28.35 7.13
C SER A 12 4.37 -27.29 6.27
N ARG A 13 4.39 -27.48 4.94
CA ARG A 13 4.79 -26.43 4.00
C ARG A 13 3.74 -25.32 4.10
N THR A 14 4.01 -24.31 4.92
CA THR A 14 3.39 -22.99 4.78
C THR A 14 3.68 -22.55 3.36
N ARG A 15 2.67 -22.62 2.49
CA ARG A 15 2.77 -22.17 1.11
C ARG A 15 2.97 -20.66 1.18
N ALA A 16 4.23 -20.21 1.06
CA ALA A 16 4.51 -18.80 0.89
C ALA A 16 3.63 -18.30 -0.26
N CYS A 17 2.77 -17.32 0.02
CA CYS A 17 1.88 -16.77 -0.98
C CYS A 17 2.75 -16.28 -2.15
N ALA A 18 2.54 -16.83 -3.36
CA ALA A 18 3.36 -16.47 -4.50
C ALA A 18 3.28 -14.95 -4.70
N GLN A 19 4.43 -14.28 -4.78
CA GLN A 19 4.45 -12.83 -4.94
C GLN A 19 3.91 -12.45 -6.33
N ARG A 20 2.90 -11.58 -6.34
CA ARG A 20 2.33 -11.01 -7.57
C ARG A 20 3.41 -10.29 -8.37
N VAL A 21 3.33 -10.38 -9.69
CA VAL A 21 4.20 -9.62 -10.58
C VAL A 21 3.85 -8.14 -10.52
N THR A 22 4.84 -7.29 -10.27
CA THR A 22 4.67 -5.82 -10.16
C THR A 22 5.41 -5.04 -11.24
N THR A 23 6.30 -5.68 -11.99
CA THR A 23 7.01 -5.05 -13.12
C THR A 23 6.02 -4.54 -14.17
N ASP A 24 6.15 -3.26 -14.54
CA ASP A 24 5.27 -2.53 -15.46
C ASP A 24 3.80 -2.41 -15.02
N LEU A 25 3.51 -2.62 -13.74
CA LEU A 25 2.19 -2.33 -13.16
C LEU A 25 1.92 -0.82 -13.18
N ARG A 26 0.78 -0.42 -13.74
CA ARG A 26 0.38 0.99 -13.91
C ARG A 26 -0.83 1.40 -13.07
N ALA A 27 -1.73 0.47 -12.78
CA ALA A 27 -2.84 0.67 -11.85
C ALA A 27 -3.18 -0.65 -11.16
N LEU A 28 -3.56 -0.56 -9.88
CA LEU A 28 -3.96 -1.71 -9.07
C LEU A 28 -5.08 -1.33 -8.12
N TYR A 29 -6.18 -2.07 -8.14
CA TYR A 29 -7.34 -1.88 -7.26
C TYR A 29 -7.61 -3.19 -6.52
N THR A 30 -7.41 -3.19 -5.20
CA THR A 30 -7.46 -4.41 -4.36
C THR A 30 -8.70 -4.49 -3.46
N PHE A 31 -9.45 -3.38 -3.36
CA PHE A 31 -10.70 -3.29 -2.56
C PHE A 31 -10.55 -3.65 -1.06
N GLU A 32 -9.32 -3.70 -0.52
CA GLU A 32 -8.99 -4.19 0.85
C GLU A 32 -9.46 -3.31 2.03
N ALA A 33 -9.96 -2.09 1.78
CA ALA A 33 -10.34 -1.16 2.86
C ALA A 33 -11.39 -0.13 2.43
N GLY A 34 -12.19 -0.44 1.42
CA GLY A 34 -13.11 0.54 0.86
C GLY A 34 -14.26 0.85 1.81
N ARG A 35 -14.45 2.15 2.07
CA ARG A 35 -15.67 2.72 2.63
C ARG A 35 -16.00 3.99 1.85
N GLY A 36 -17.28 4.30 1.72
CA GLY A 36 -17.74 5.45 0.96
C GLY A 36 -17.61 5.29 -0.55
N LYS A 37 -17.29 6.38 -1.26
CA LYS A 37 -17.42 6.49 -2.72
C LYS A 37 -16.12 6.34 -3.52
N GLN A 38 -14.98 6.05 -2.88
CA GLN A 38 -13.68 6.00 -3.57
C GLN A 38 -13.08 4.60 -3.60
N VAL A 39 -12.52 4.23 -4.75
CA VAL A 39 -11.66 3.06 -4.94
C VAL A 39 -10.25 3.56 -5.20
N LEU A 40 -9.31 3.18 -4.34
CA LEU A 40 -7.94 3.70 -4.38
C LEU A 40 -7.08 2.87 -5.32
N ASP A 41 -6.29 3.56 -6.15
CA ASP A 41 -5.21 2.95 -6.91
C ASP A 41 -3.99 2.74 -5.99
N ARG A 42 -3.61 1.49 -5.83
CA ARG A 42 -2.52 1.02 -4.96
C ARG A 42 -1.26 0.62 -5.72
N SER A 43 -1.18 0.90 -7.01
CA SER A 43 -0.03 0.50 -7.83
C SER A 43 1.31 1.09 -7.38
N GLY A 44 1.29 2.23 -6.67
CA GLY A 44 2.50 3.00 -6.37
C GLY A 44 3.14 3.63 -7.62
N ASN A 45 2.47 3.60 -8.77
CA ASN A 45 3.01 4.11 -10.03
C ASN A 45 2.44 5.49 -10.37
N GLY A 46 3.30 6.52 -10.25
CA GLY A 46 2.94 7.91 -10.53
C GLY A 46 1.79 8.42 -9.66
N ARG A 47 1.07 9.45 -10.14
CA ARG A 47 -0.13 9.94 -9.45
C ARG A 47 -1.20 8.83 -9.42
N PRO A 48 -1.82 8.54 -8.26
CA PRO A 48 -2.88 7.54 -8.17
C PRO A 48 -4.07 7.86 -9.08
N LEU A 49 -4.51 6.88 -9.86
CA LEU A 49 -5.72 6.99 -10.68
C LEU A 49 -6.92 6.47 -9.90
N ASN A 50 -7.28 7.15 -8.81
CA ASN A 50 -8.40 6.75 -7.97
C ASN A 50 -9.73 6.80 -8.75
N LEU A 51 -10.64 5.90 -8.43
CA LEU A 51 -11.96 5.81 -9.04
C LEU A 51 -13.03 6.30 -8.05
N THR A 52 -14.09 6.88 -8.60
CA THR A 52 -15.27 7.32 -7.86
C THR A 52 -16.47 6.46 -8.26
N ILE A 53 -17.16 5.95 -7.26
CA ILE A 53 -18.44 5.24 -7.39
C ILE A 53 -19.55 6.30 -7.50
N GLU A 54 -20.23 6.35 -8.64
CA GLU A 54 -21.26 7.35 -8.89
C GLU A 54 -22.53 7.13 -8.07
N LYS A 55 -23.00 5.87 -7.99
CA LYS A 55 -24.20 5.49 -7.23
C LYS A 55 -23.82 4.50 -6.11
N PRO A 56 -23.45 4.96 -4.91
CA PRO A 56 -23.07 4.08 -3.81
C PRO A 56 -24.13 3.06 -3.39
N SER A 57 -25.42 3.38 -3.58
CA SER A 57 -26.53 2.44 -3.32
C SER A 57 -26.47 1.20 -4.23
N ALA A 58 -25.95 1.35 -5.45
CA ALA A 58 -25.82 0.29 -6.43
C ALA A 58 -24.68 -0.71 -6.10
N VAL A 59 -23.84 -0.42 -5.09
CA VAL A 59 -22.72 -1.27 -4.71
C VAL A 59 -22.76 -1.68 -3.23
N ARG A 60 -22.06 -2.76 -2.90
CA ARG A 60 -21.80 -3.20 -1.53
C ARG A 60 -20.31 -3.45 -1.36
N TRP A 61 -19.70 -2.77 -0.40
CA TRP A 61 -18.36 -3.12 0.06
C TRP A 61 -18.40 -4.45 0.80
N LEU A 62 -17.50 -5.35 0.41
CA LEU A 62 -17.24 -6.62 1.07
C LEU A 62 -15.79 -6.63 1.57
N LYS A 63 -15.41 -7.64 2.36
CA LYS A 63 -14.01 -7.81 2.74
C LYS A 63 -13.18 -8.09 1.48
N ASN A 64 -12.27 -7.16 1.13
CA ASN A 64 -11.39 -7.24 -0.03
C ASN A 64 -12.12 -7.35 -1.38
N ALA A 65 -13.32 -6.76 -1.49
CA ALA A 65 -14.09 -6.79 -2.73
C ALA A 65 -15.16 -5.70 -2.79
N LEU A 66 -15.64 -5.41 -3.99
CA LEU A 66 -16.80 -4.55 -4.25
C LEU A 66 -17.82 -5.30 -5.09
N GLN A 67 -19.01 -5.49 -4.53
CA GLN A 67 -20.14 -6.07 -5.25
C GLN A 67 -20.94 -4.97 -5.95
N ILE A 68 -21.21 -5.13 -7.24
CA ILE A 68 -22.04 -4.28 -8.09
C ILE A 68 -23.38 -4.99 -8.27
N ARG A 69 -24.44 -4.39 -7.73
CA ARG A 69 -25.79 -4.98 -7.65
C ARG A 69 -26.78 -4.32 -8.61
N ALA A 70 -26.47 -3.12 -9.09
CA ALA A 70 -27.25 -2.39 -10.07
C ALA A 70 -26.33 -1.53 -10.94
N ALA A 71 -26.86 -1.01 -12.05
CA ALA A 71 -26.10 -0.19 -13.00
C ALA A 71 -25.51 1.07 -12.33
N THR A 72 -24.19 1.21 -12.40
CA THR A 72 -23.45 2.38 -11.94
C THR A 72 -22.11 2.49 -12.64
N ARG A 73 -21.54 3.70 -12.71
CA ARG A 73 -20.17 3.90 -13.16
C ARG A 73 -19.24 4.00 -11.96
N ILE A 74 -18.13 3.28 -12.03
CA ILE A 74 -17.00 3.43 -11.12
C ILE A 74 -15.84 3.95 -11.96
N SER A 75 -15.60 5.25 -11.93
CA SER A 75 -14.79 5.94 -12.95
C SER A 75 -13.66 6.76 -12.36
N SER A 76 -12.54 6.85 -13.07
CA SER A 76 -11.50 7.84 -12.76
C SER A 76 -12.06 9.26 -12.88
N ARG A 77 -11.63 10.17 -12.01
CA ARG A 77 -12.10 11.58 -12.01
C ARG A 77 -11.79 12.29 -13.33
N GLY A 78 -10.58 12.06 -13.84
CA GLY A 78 -10.11 12.58 -15.12
C GLY A 78 -9.76 11.47 -16.10
N PRO A 79 -9.29 11.84 -17.31
CA PRO A 79 -8.82 10.89 -18.29
C PRO A 79 -7.72 9.98 -17.75
N ALA A 80 -7.65 8.74 -18.25
CA ALA A 80 -6.67 7.74 -17.82
C ALA A 80 -5.31 7.92 -18.51
N THR A 81 -4.80 9.15 -18.61
CA THR A 81 -3.59 9.50 -19.39
C THR A 81 -2.39 8.64 -19.00
N LYS A 82 -2.13 8.45 -17.71
CA LYS A 82 -1.01 7.61 -17.26
C LYS A 82 -1.03 6.18 -17.81
N LEU A 83 -2.24 5.62 -18.00
CA LEU A 83 -2.41 4.30 -18.60
C LEU A 83 -2.28 4.41 -20.11
N ILE A 84 -3.02 5.32 -20.73
CA ILE A 84 -3.06 5.51 -22.18
C ILE A 84 -1.66 5.77 -22.73
N ASP A 85 -0.89 6.68 -22.14
CA ASP A 85 0.45 7.05 -22.60
C ASP A 85 1.44 5.89 -22.45
N ALA A 86 1.38 5.15 -21.33
CA ALA A 86 2.23 3.99 -21.10
C ALA A 86 1.93 2.84 -22.08
N LEU A 87 0.64 2.59 -22.36
CA LEU A 87 0.20 1.55 -23.30
C LEU A 87 0.53 1.92 -24.75
N LYS A 88 0.34 3.19 -25.14
CA LYS A 88 0.75 3.71 -26.46
C LYS A 88 2.25 3.53 -26.67
N ARG A 89 3.07 3.94 -25.69
CA ARG A 89 4.53 3.88 -25.76
C ARG A 89 5.07 2.45 -25.88
N THR A 90 4.54 1.53 -25.07
CA THR A 90 5.00 0.13 -25.05
C THR A 90 4.37 -0.73 -26.14
N ARG A 91 3.28 -0.27 -26.76
CA ARG A 91 2.46 -1.02 -27.72
C ARG A 91 1.96 -2.35 -27.15
N ALA A 92 1.89 -2.45 -25.83
CA ALA A 92 1.55 -3.66 -25.12
C ALA A 92 0.54 -3.35 -24.02
N VAL A 93 -0.34 -4.31 -23.73
CA VAL A 93 -1.35 -4.16 -22.69
C VAL A 93 -1.58 -5.47 -21.97
N THR A 94 -1.80 -5.39 -20.65
CA THR A 94 -2.51 -6.43 -19.90
C THR A 94 -3.61 -5.79 -19.07
N LEU A 95 -4.83 -6.32 -19.18
CA LEU A 95 -5.91 -6.15 -18.20
C LEU A 95 -6.05 -7.43 -17.41
N GLU A 96 -6.01 -7.33 -16.10
CA GLU A 96 -6.21 -8.44 -15.17
C GLU A 96 -7.37 -8.12 -14.24
N ALA A 97 -8.24 -9.09 -14.01
CA ALA A 97 -9.33 -8.97 -13.06
C ALA A 97 -9.56 -10.28 -12.30
N TRP A 98 -9.82 -10.17 -10.99
CA TRP A 98 -10.43 -11.24 -10.20
C TRP A 98 -11.89 -10.89 -9.95
N ILE A 99 -12.80 -11.71 -10.49
CA ILE A 99 -14.23 -11.40 -10.51
C ILE A 99 -15.10 -12.61 -10.23
N ARG A 100 -16.29 -12.36 -9.71
CA ARG A 100 -17.37 -13.32 -9.60
C ARG A 100 -18.62 -12.73 -10.29
N PRO A 101 -18.96 -13.15 -11.51
CA PRO A 101 -20.18 -12.71 -12.18
C PRO A 101 -21.42 -12.93 -11.32
N ALA A 102 -22.38 -11.98 -11.33
CA ALA A 102 -23.66 -12.17 -10.67
C ALA A 102 -24.52 -13.23 -11.39
N HIS A 103 -24.35 -13.33 -12.71
CA HIS A 103 -25.06 -14.28 -13.57
C HIS A 103 -24.10 -14.86 -14.61
N ALA A 104 -24.32 -16.11 -14.99
CA ALA A 104 -23.55 -16.78 -16.05
C ALA A 104 -23.79 -16.16 -17.43
N ARG A 105 -24.91 -15.44 -17.62
CA ARG A 105 -25.21 -14.70 -18.85
C ARG A 105 -25.42 -13.22 -18.52
N GLN A 106 -24.72 -12.34 -19.23
CA GLN A 106 -24.94 -10.90 -19.18
C GLN A 106 -25.04 -10.34 -20.59
N GLU A 107 -25.88 -9.32 -20.75
CA GLU A 107 -26.09 -8.67 -22.05
C GLU A 107 -24.91 -7.77 -22.39
N GLY A 108 -24.30 -8.00 -23.56
CA GLY A 108 -22.88 -7.72 -23.65
C GLY A 108 -22.27 -7.17 -24.94
N PRO A 109 -20.96 -6.84 -24.84
CA PRO A 109 -20.16 -7.14 -23.65
C PRO A 109 -20.48 -6.20 -22.48
N ALA A 110 -20.94 -6.76 -21.36
CA ALA A 110 -21.10 -6.05 -20.10
C ALA A 110 -19.70 -5.69 -19.61
N ARG A 111 -19.49 -4.45 -19.16
CA ARG A 111 -18.14 -3.90 -18.99
C ARG A 111 -17.59 -4.23 -17.59
N ILE A 112 -16.64 -5.16 -17.52
CA ILE A 112 -15.90 -5.43 -16.28
C ILE A 112 -14.89 -4.29 -16.05
N VAL A 113 -14.03 -4.05 -17.04
CA VAL A 113 -13.01 -2.98 -17.08
C VAL A 113 -12.98 -2.36 -18.47
N THR A 114 -12.99 -1.04 -18.58
CA THR A 114 -12.95 -0.36 -19.89
C THR A 114 -12.26 1.00 -19.84
N ILE A 115 -11.62 1.39 -20.94
CA ILE A 115 -11.24 2.76 -21.24
C ILE A 115 -12.05 3.17 -22.47
N SER A 116 -13.19 3.84 -22.24
CA SER A 116 -14.15 4.16 -23.29
C SER A 116 -14.91 5.47 -23.03
N SER A 117 -15.50 6.02 -24.09
CA SER A 117 -16.48 7.10 -23.95
C SER A 117 -17.92 6.56 -23.87
N ASN A 118 -18.25 5.51 -24.64
CA ASN A 118 -19.59 4.95 -24.73
C ASN A 118 -19.60 3.54 -25.37
N ALA A 119 -20.80 2.99 -25.54
CA ALA A 119 -21.05 1.67 -26.13
C ALA A 119 -20.58 1.43 -27.56
N ARG A 120 -20.14 2.47 -28.29
CA ARG A 120 -19.65 2.37 -29.67
C ARG A 120 -18.19 2.83 -29.87
N ILE A 121 -17.57 3.46 -28.87
CA ILE A 121 -16.23 4.06 -29.01
C ILE A 121 -15.39 3.78 -27.76
N ARG A 122 -14.23 3.14 -27.95
CA ARG A 122 -13.30 2.80 -26.86
C ARG A 122 -11.85 2.79 -27.31
N ASN A 123 -10.97 2.73 -26.32
CA ASN A 123 -9.60 2.29 -26.48
C ASN A 123 -9.47 0.80 -26.18
N LEU A 124 -10.12 0.32 -25.11
CA LEU A 124 -9.95 -1.05 -24.62
C LEU A 124 -11.12 -1.46 -23.71
N THR A 125 -11.51 -2.73 -23.76
CA THR A 125 -12.51 -3.32 -22.86
C THR A 125 -12.17 -4.78 -22.57
N LEU A 126 -12.32 -5.19 -21.30
CA LEU A 126 -12.56 -6.57 -20.88
C LEU A 126 -14.00 -6.64 -20.34
N GLY A 127 -14.79 -7.57 -20.84
CA GLY A 127 -16.20 -7.70 -20.52
C GLY A 127 -16.70 -9.13 -20.54
N GLN A 128 -18.01 -9.28 -20.34
CA GLN A 128 -18.72 -10.55 -20.42
C GLN A 128 -19.88 -10.41 -21.41
N GLU A 129 -19.98 -11.32 -22.36
CA GLU A 129 -21.09 -11.39 -23.30
C GLU A 129 -21.66 -12.79 -23.28
N LEU A 130 -22.95 -12.92 -22.93
CA LEU A 130 -23.55 -14.22 -22.63
C LEU A 130 -22.67 -14.96 -21.60
N GLY A 131 -22.28 -16.21 -21.90
CA GLY A 131 -21.38 -17.02 -21.08
C GLY A 131 -19.90 -16.94 -21.48
N GLN A 132 -19.46 -15.87 -22.14
CA GLN A 132 -18.08 -15.70 -22.62
C GLN A 132 -17.43 -14.49 -21.96
N PHE A 133 -16.13 -14.56 -21.72
CA PHE A 133 -15.33 -13.35 -21.53
C PHE A 133 -14.93 -12.80 -22.90
N ASP A 134 -15.10 -11.50 -23.08
CA ASP A 134 -14.87 -10.78 -24.34
C ASP A 134 -13.89 -9.64 -24.14
N ALA A 135 -12.93 -9.51 -25.03
CA ALA A 135 -11.99 -8.41 -25.05
C ALA A 135 -12.05 -7.67 -26.39
N ARG A 136 -12.09 -6.33 -26.32
CA ARG A 136 -12.00 -5.44 -27.48
C ARG A 136 -10.86 -4.48 -27.29
N LEU A 137 -10.04 -4.32 -28.31
CA LEU A 137 -8.88 -3.44 -28.28
C LEU A 137 -8.88 -2.61 -29.57
N ARG A 138 -8.96 -1.29 -29.43
CA ARG A 138 -8.79 -0.38 -30.57
C ARG A 138 -7.32 -0.36 -30.96
N THR A 139 -7.06 -0.58 -32.23
CA THR A 139 -5.76 -0.41 -32.90
C THR A 139 -5.99 0.36 -34.19
N SER A 140 -4.92 0.66 -34.93
CA SER A 140 -5.00 1.21 -36.28
C SER A 140 -5.66 0.28 -37.31
N THR A 141 -5.90 -1.00 -36.99
CA THR A 141 -6.49 -2.00 -37.90
C THR A 141 -7.88 -2.49 -37.48
N THR A 142 -8.34 -2.11 -36.29
CA THR A 142 -9.69 -2.42 -35.80
C THR A 142 -10.59 -1.21 -35.96
N THR A 143 -11.90 -1.41 -35.85
CA THR A 143 -12.84 -0.29 -35.77
C THR A 143 -12.58 0.60 -34.55
N VAL A 144 -13.20 1.79 -34.50
CA VAL A 144 -13.19 2.68 -33.31
C VAL A 144 -13.80 2.04 -32.07
N ASN A 145 -14.52 0.93 -32.28
CA ASN A 145 -15.13 0.11 -31.24
C ASN A 145 -14.24 -1.08 -30.82
N GLY A 146 -13.02 -1.18 -31.35
CA GLY A 146 -12.09 -2.28 -31.11
C GLY A 146 -12.56 -3.65 -31.64
N ILE A 147 -13.38 -3.65 -32.70
CA ILE A 147 -13.82 -4.87 -33.41
C ILE A 147 -12.76 -5.25 -34.46
N PRO A 148 -12.41 -6.54 -34.62
CA PRO A 148 -13.06 -7.71 -34.03
C PRO A 148 -12.69 -8.00 -32.57
N SER A 149 -13.64 -8.56 -31.83
CA SER A 149 -13.42 -9.08 -30.47
C SER A 149 -12.48 -10.29 -30.45
N LEU A 150 -11.91 -10.54 -29.27
CA LEU A 150 -11.41 -11.85 -28.87
C LEU A 150 -12.32 -12.37 -27.75
N SER A 151 -12.90 -13.55 -27.93
CA SER A 151 -13.87 -14.11 -26.97
C SER A 151 -13.48 -15.54 -26.59
N THR A 152 -13.72 -15.92 -25.33
CA THR A 152 -13.57 -17.31 -24.88
C THR A 152 -14.69 -18.19 -25.42
N ARG A 153 -14.63 -19.51 -25.20
CA ARG A 153 -15.76 -20.41 -25.55
C ARG A 153 -17.01 -20.09 -24.71
N PRO A 154 -18.23 -20.26 -25.24
CA PRO A 154 -19.46 -20.18 -24.45
C PRO A 154 -19.41 -21.08 -23.22
N GLY A 155 -19.93 -20.60 -22.08
CA GLY A 155 -19.93 -21.31 -20.81
C GLY A 155 -18.68 -21.07 -19.94
N THR A 156 -17.66 -20.37 -20.46
CA THR A 156 -16.44 -20.05 -19.68
C THR A 156 -16.73 -19.04 -18.56
N ALA A 157 -17.61 -18.06 -18.78
CA ALA A 157 -17.95 -17.03 -17.79
C ALA A 157 -19.04 -17.52 -16.81
N GLY A 158 -18.68 -18.46 -15.95
CA GLY A 158 -19.54 -18.97 -14.87
C GLY A 158 -19.67 -18.01 -13.68
N MET A 159 -20.44 -18.42 -12.67
CA MET A 159 -20.67 -17.65 -11.43
C MET A 159 -19.64 -17.92 -10.31
N ALA A 160 -18.62 -18.74 -10.60
CA ALA A 160 -17.50 -18.96 -9.70
C ALA A 160 -16.56 -17.73 -9.68
N LEU A 161 -15.71 -17.65 -8.67
CA LEU A 161 -14.60 -16.70 -8.69
C LEU A 161 -13.65 -17.11 -9.82
N ALA A 162 -13.36 -16.18 -10.72
CA ALA A 162 -12.50 -16.40 -11.87
C ALA A 162 -11.37 -15.35 -11.90
N HIS A 163 -10.19 -15.78 -12.30
CA HIS A 163 -9.08 -14.91 -12.67
C HIS A 163 -9.04 -14.75 -14.18
N VAL A 164 -9.39 -13.57 -14.67
CA VAL A 164 -9.49 -13.29 -16.11
C VAL A 164 -8.42 -12.29 -16.50
N VAL A 165 -7.60 -12.64 -17.48
CA VAL A 165 -6.51 -11.79 -17.96
C VAL A 165 -6.56 -11.67 -19.47
N TYR A 166 -6.64 -10.45 -19.98
CA TYR A 166 -6.42 -10.16 -21.40
C TYR A 166 -5.04 -9.55 -21.59
N THR A 167 -4.26 -10.10 -22.51
CA THR A 167 -2.94 -9.57 -22.91
C THR A 167 -2.92 -9.25 -24.39
N ARG A 168 -2.15 -8.23 -24.79
CA ARG A 168 -1.72 -8.02 -26.17
C ARG A 168 -0.28 -7.55 -26.20
N ALA A 169 0.60 -8.33 -26.82
CA ALA A 169 2.03 -8.05 -26.96
C ALA A 169 2.33 -7.08 -28.10
N PRO A 170 3.51 -6.40 -28.14
CA PRO A 170 3.89 -5.50 -29.24
C PRO A 170 3.80 -6.14 -30.62
N SER A 171 4.11 -7.44 -30.69
CA SER A 171 4.00 -8.28 -31.89
C SER A 171 2.56 -8.46 -32.39
N GLY A 172 1.55 -8.12 -31.61
CA GLY A 172 0.14 -8.35 -31.92
C GLY A 172 -0.42 -9.67 -31.43
N ALA A 173 0.36 -10.53 -30.76
CA ALA A 173 -0.19 -11.71 -30.10
C ALA A 173 -1.14 -11.26 -28.97
N ALA A 174 -2.41 -11.66 -29.05
CA ALA A 174 -3.44 -11.35 -28.06
C ALA A 174 -4.03 -12.64 -27.48
N VAL A 175 -4.18 -12.69 -26.16
CA VAL A 175 -4.63 -13.90 -25.43
C VAL A 175 -5.54 -13.50 -24.28
N ILE A 176 -6.66 -14.23 -24.13
CA ILE A 176 -7.43 -14.27 -22.89
C ILE A 176 -7.02 -15.52 -22.11
N TYR A 177 -6.66 -15.33 -20.85
CA TYR A 177 -6.43 -16.39 -19.88
C TYR A 177 -7.58 -16.42 -18.87
N VAL A 178 -7.92 -17.62 -18.43
CA VAL A 178 -8.86 -17.88 -17.34
C VAL A 178 -8.19 -18.84 -16.36
N ASP A 179 -8.16 -18.47 -15.09
CA ASP A 179 -7.59 -19.24 -13.98
C ASP A 179 -6.15 -19.72 -14.24
N GLY A 180 -5.34 -18.78 -14.74
CA GLY A 180 -3.93 -19.00 -15.05
C GLY A 180 -3.65 -19.71 -16.39
N LYS A 181 -4.68 -20.13 -17.14
CA LYS A 181 -4.54 -20.91 -18.37
C LYS A 181 -5.04 -20.16 -19.61
N PRO A 182 -4.40 -20.28 -20.79
CA PRO A 182 -4.90 -19.66 -22.01
C PRO A 182 -6.25 -20.27 -22.39
N SER A 183 -7.23 -19.40 -22.72
CA SER A 183 -8.61 -19.78 -23.04
C SER A 183 -8.99 -19.39 -24.47
N ALA A 184 -8.47 -18.27 -24.98
CA ALA A 184 -8.62 -17.85 -26.37
C ALA A 184 -7.41 -17.03 -26.82
N SER A 185 -7.06 -17.09 -28.10
CA SER A 185 -5.95 -16.32 -28.66
C SER A 185 -6.20 -15.91 -30.10
N ARG A 186 -5.59 -14.80 -30.52
CA ARG A 186 -5.55 -14.39 -31.93
C ARG A 186 -4.35 -13.48 -32.21
N LYS A 187 -4.03 -13.29 -33.49
CA LYS A 187 -3.23 -12.15 -33.93
C LYS A 187 -4.13 -10.91 -34.04
N LEU A 188 -3.73 -9.83 -33.41
CA LEU A 188 -4.35 -8.51 -33.47
C LEU A 188 -3.28 -7.44 -33.78
N SER A 189 -3.14 -7.17 -35.07
CA SER A 189 -2.16 -6.24 -35.64
C SER A 189 -2.51 -4.77 -35.36
N GLY A 190 -1.66 -3.85 -35.84
CA GLY A 190 -1.86 -2.42 -35.70
C GLY A 190 -1.22 -1.80 -34.46
N HIS A 191 -1.23 -0.47 -34.44
CA HIS A 191 -0.65 0.36 -33.39
C HIS A 191 -1.73 0.97 -32.51
N LEU A 192 -1.35 1.40 -31.30
CA LEU A 192 -2.27 2.01 -30.32
C LEU A 192 -2.27 3.55 -30.40
N THR A 193 -1.53 4.14 -31.34
CA THR A 193 -1.35 5.60 -31.46
C THR A 193 -2.67 6.35 -31.66
N ASN A 194 -3.68 5.69 -32.23
CA ASN A 194 -5.03 6.20 -32.48
C ASN A 194 -5.97 6.20 -31.25
N TRP A 195 -5.45 5.90 -30.05
CA TRP A 195 -6.19 5.99 -28.80
C TRP A 195 -6.52 7.43 -28.41
N ASP A 196 -7.76 7.66 -28.02
CA ASP A 196 -8.23 8.96 -27.52
C ASP A 196 -7.77 9.14 -26.06
N SER A 197 -7.00 10.20 -25.81
CA SER A 197 -6.41 10.50 -24.49
C SER A 197 -7.40 11.04 -23.47
N ARG A 198 -8.63 11.39 -23.89
CA ARG A 198 -9.67 11.96 -23.02
C ARG A 198 -10.49 10.88 -22.29
N PHE A 199 -10.37 9.63 -22.69
CA PHE A 199 -11.17 8.55 -22.11
C PHE A 199 -10.75 8.22 -20.68
N ARG A 200 -11.75 7.93 -19.85
CA ARG A 200 -11.59 7.58 -18.44
C ARG A 200 -11.43 6.06 -18.29
N LEU A 201 -10.84 5.62 -17.19
CA LEU A 201 -10.91 4.22 -16.78
C LEU A 201 -12.23 4.02 -16.03
N LEU A 202 -12.99 3.00 -16.42
CA LEU A 202 -14.26 2.64 -15.79
C LEU A 202 -14.30 1.16 -15.42
N LEU A 203 -14.96 0.85 -14.31
CA LEU A 203 -15.31 -0.50 -13.87
C LEU A 203 -16.84 -0.64 -13.79
N GLY A 204 -17.33 -1.85 -14.08
CA GLY A 204 -18.75 -2.22 -13.90
C GLY A 204 -19.73 -1.60 -14.91
N ASN A 205 -19.28 -0.68 -15.75
CA ASN A 205 -20.04 -0.09 -16.86
C ASN A 205 -19.10 0.69 -17.79
N GLU A 206 -19.65 1.42 -18.76
CA GLU A 206 -18.94 2.40 -19.59
C GLU A 206 -19.51 3.81 -19.47
N GLY A 207 -18.96 4.76 -20.23
CA GLY A 207 -19.29 6.17 -20.07
C GLY A 207 -20.77 6.51 -20.28
N SER A 208 -21.48 5.81 -21.17
CA SER A 208 -22.93 5.94 -21.38
C SER A 208 -23.81 5.24 -20.31
N ASN A 209 -23.21 4.44 -19.42
CA ASN A 209 -23.89 3.69 -18.35
C ASN A 209 -24.96 2.67 -18.81
N ASP A 210 -24.92 2.24 -20.07
CA ASP A 210 -25.89 1.36 -20.72
C ASP A 210 -25.39 -0.09 -20.94
N ARG A 211 -24.17 -0.42 -20.51
CA ARG A 211 -23.61 -1.80 -20.53
C ARG A 211 -23.13 -2.24 -19.15
N PRO A 212 -24.05 -2.30 -18.16
CA PRO A 212 -23.69 -2.65 -16.80
C PRO A 212 -23.16 -4.08 -16.74
N TRP A 213 -22.10 -4.27 -15.96
CA TRP A 213 -21.68 -5.59 -15.49
C TRP A 213 -22.01 -5.73 -14.01
N LEU A 214 -22.77 -6.78 -13.68
CA LEU A 214 -23.15 -7.10 -12.31
C LEU A 214 -22.31 -8.26 -11.80
N GLY A 215 -21.88 -8.17 -10.55
CA GLY A 215 -21.01 -9.17 -9.95
C GLY A 215 -20.13 -8.59 -8.88
N THR A 216 -19.12 -9.34 -8.46
CA THR A 216 -18.17 -8.94 -7.43
C THR A 216 -16.80 -8.79 -8.04
N ILE A 217 -16.15 -7.65 -7.82
CA ILE A 217 -14.76 -7.41 -8.23
C ILE A 217 -13.88 -7.50 -6.99
N HIS A 218 -12.87 -8.36 -7.04
CA HIS A 218 -11.89 -8.55 -5.97
C HIS A 218 -10.55 -7.89 -6.29
N LEU A 219 -10.20 -7.81 -7.58
CA LEU A 219 -8.97 -7.16 -8.01
C LEU A 219 -9.10 -6.67 -9.45
N VAL A 220 -8.52 -5.51 -9.75
CA VAL A 220 -8.25 -5.07 -11.13
C VAL A 220 -6.83 -4.55 -11.22
N ALA A 221 -6.07 -4.98 -12.22
CA ALA A 221 -4.73 -4.49 -12.50
C ALA A 221 -4.55 -4.18 -14.00
N VAL A 222 -3.72 -3.17 -14.28
CA VAL A 222 -3.34 -2.78 -15.64
C VAL A 222 -1.82 -2.73 -15.73
N TYR A 223 -1.24 -3.41 -16.72
CA TYR A 223 0.20 -3.40 -16.97
C TYR A 223 0.52 -2.83 -18.34
N SER A 224 1.63 -2.11 -18.45
CA SER A 224 2.16 -1.62 -19.74
C SER A 224 3.04 -2.64 -20.46
N ARG A 225 2.73 -3.93 -20.27
CA ARG A 225 3.37 -5.05 -20.97
C ARG A 225 2.35 -6.17 -21.16
N ALA A 226 2.61 -7.06 -22.11
CA ALA A 226 1.91 -8.34 -22.14
C ALA A 226 2.54 -9.25 -21.09
N LEU A 227 1.76 -9.68 -20.10
CA LEU A 227 2.19 -10.71 -19.17
C LEU A 227 2.41 -12.03 -19.94
N THR A 228 3.48 -12.74 -19.61
CA THR A 228 3.72 -14.08 -20.14
C THR A 228 2.75 -15.08 -19.49
N ALA A 229 2.59 -16.28 -20.07
CA ALA A 229 1.80 -17.34 -19.44
C ALA A 229 2.30 -17.66 -18.01
N GLN A 230 3.62 -17.60 -17.77
CA GLN A 230 4.21 -17.81 -16.45
C GLN A 230 3.87 -16.67 -15.48
N ASP A 231 3.91 -15.40 -15.93
CA ASP A 231 3.47 -14.26 -15.12
C ASP A 231 2.00 -14.39 -14.73
N VAL A 232 1.15 -14.77 -15.69
CA VAL A 232 -0.30 -14.96 -15.48
C VAL A 232 -0.55 -16.09 -14.49
N ALA A 233 0.12 -17.22 -14.63
CA ALA A 233 0.04 -18.33 -13.68
C ALA A 233 0.53 -17.93 -12.28
N ARG A 234 1.59 -17.13 -12.17
CA ARG A 234 2.09 -16.60 -10.89
C ARG A 234 1.05 -15.68 -10.24
N ASN A 235 0.47 -14.76 -10.99
CA ASN A 235 -0.58 -13.88 -10.49
C ASN A 235 -1.85 -14.64 -10.10
N HIS A 236 -2.17 -15.73 -10.80
CA HIS A 236 -3.25 -16.65 -10.42
C HIS A 236 -2.97 -17.30 -9.06
N GLN A 237 -1.75 -17.83 -8.86
CA GLN A 237 -1.33 -18.43 -7.60
C GLN A 237 -1.28 -17.43 -6.43
N ALA A 238 -0.96 -16.16 -6.71
CA ALA A 238 -1.01 -15.07 -5.73
C ALA A 238 -2.43 -14.77 -5.23
N GLY A 239 -3.45 -15.12 -6.02
CA GLY A 239 -4.85 -14.96 -5.67
C GLY A 239 -5.39 -13.53 -5.82
N PRO A 240 -6.66 -13.33 -5.40
CA PRO A 240 -7.38 -12.07 -5.56
C PRO A 240 -6.98 -10.98 -4.55
N SER A 241 -6.24 -11.35 -3.51
CA SER A 241 -5.70 -10.36 -2.57
C SER A 241 -4.59 -9.59 -3.27
N GLY A 242 -4.43 -8.30 -3.00
CA GLY A 242 -3.57 -7.39 -3.76
C GLY A 242 -2.10 -7.76 -3.88
N GLY A 243 -1.65 -8.85 -3.24
CA GLY A 243 -0.29 -9.40 -3.29
C GLY A 243 0.78 -8.50 -2.70
N GLN A 244 0.49 -7.21 -2.52
CA GLN A 244 1.31 -6.28 -1.76
C GLN A 244 0.92 -6.40 -0.29
N GLN A 245 1.63 -7.27 0.42
CA GLN A 245 2.03 -6.83 1.75
C GLN A 245 2.69 -5.44 1.57
N PRO A 246 2.33 -4.42 2.37
CA PRO A 246 3.03 -3.14 2.32
C PRO A 246 4.54 -3.43 2.38
N SER A 247 5.34 -2.79 1.52
CA SER A 247 6.78 -3.03 1.50
C SER A 247 7.33 -2.90 2.90
N ALA A 248 8.30 -3.74 3.28
CA ALA A 248 8.90 -3.68 4.61
C ALA A 248 9.32 -2.24 4.97
N GLU A 249 9.83 -1.51 3.98
CA GLU A 249 10.15 -0.09 4.06
C GLU A 249 8.95 0.82 4.39
N LEU A 250 7.81 0.68 3.71
CA LEU A 250 6.60 1.47 4.01
C LEU A 250 6.02 1.13 5.39
N VAL A 251 6.07 -0.15 5.79
CA VAL A 251 5.67 -0.57 7.14
C VAL A 251 6.58 0.06 8.18
N MET A 252 7.89 0.04 7.96
CA MET A 252 8.88 0.68 8.83
C MET A 252 8.65 2.19 8.90
N GLN A 253 8.48 2.88 7.79
CA GLN A 253 8.23 4.33 7.74
C GLN A 253 6.97 4.71 8.52
N LYS A 254 5.88 3.95 8.36
CA LYS A 254 4.64 4.19 9.13
C LYS A 254 4.83 3.97 10.62
N ARG A 255 5.56 2.93 11.02
CA ARG A 255 5.85 2.67 12.44
C ARG A 255 6.77 3.73 13.04
N GLN A 256 7.77 4.20 12.29
CA GLN A 256 8.63 5.33 12.68
C GLN A 256 7.81 6.62 12.84
N GLN A 257 6.94 6.94 11.88
CA GLN A 257 6.06 8.11 11.97
C GLN A 257 5.08 8.00 13.16
N PHE A 258 4.56 6.80 13.43
CA PHE A 258 3.71 6.57 14.59
C PHE A 258 4.46 6.83 15.89
N PHE A 259 5.70 6.35 16.00
CA PHE A 259 6.55 6.65 17.15
C PHE A 259 6.78 8.16 17.30
N GLU A 260 7.25 8.82 16.24
CA GLU A 260 7.58 10.24 16.23
C GLU A 260 6.39 11.12 16.63
N THR A 261 5.20 10.82 16.11
CA THR A 261 4.02 11.68 16.26
C THR A 261 3.11 11.30 17.42
N ARG A 262 3.29 10.13 18.05
CA ARG A 262 2.41 9.62 19.11
C ARG A 262 3.17 9.18 20.35
N ILE A 263 4.28 8.46 20.20
CA ILE A 263 4.99 7.82 21.32
C ILE A 263 6.09 8.72 21.89
N ALA A 264 6.93 9.33 21.06
CA ALA A 264 7.95 10.27 21.54
C ALA A 264 7.36 11.43 22.36
N PRO A 265 6.24 12.07 21.93
CA PRO A 265 5.57 13.08 22.75
C PRO A 265 4.98 12.51 24.05
N LEU A 266 4.49 11.26 24.03
CA LEU A 266 3.97 10.60 25.23
C LEU A 266 5.09 10.33 26.24
N PHE A 267 6.24 9.80 25.79
CA PHE A 267 7.40 9.60 26.65
C PHE A 267 7.93 10.92 27.20
N SER A 268 8.09 11.93 26.34
CA SER A 268 8.53 13.26 26.76
C SER A 268 7.65 13.86 27.86
N ARG A 269 6.33 13.82 27.70
CA ARG A 269 5.40 14.42 28.68
C ARG A 269 5.21 13.64 29.98
N HIS A 270 5.36 12.31 29.94
CA HIS A 270 4.91 11.46 31.06
C HIS A 270 6.00 10.56 31.65
N CYS A 271 7.13 10.39 30.96
CA CYS A 271 8.13 9.40 31.35
C CYS A 271 9.53 9.98 31.56
N LEU A 272 9.95 10.93 30.73
CA LEU A 272 11.34 11.41 30.72
C LEU A 272 11.72 12.27 31.94
N ASP A 273 10.76 12.83 32.67
CA ASP A 273 11.03 13.52 33.95
C ASP A 273 11.65 12.61 35.02
N CYS A 274 11.53 11.30 34.88
CA CYS A 274 12.03 10.31 35.84
C CYS A 274 12.87 9.21 35.20
N HIS A 275 12.64 8.91 33.92
CA HIS A 275 13.28 7.81 33.19
C HIS A 275 14.07 8.34 31.99
N ASP A 276 15.03 9.23 32.26
CA ASP A 276 16.03 9.71 31.31
C ASP A 276 17.44 9.33 31.78
N SER A 277 18.48 9.83 31.10
CA SER A 277 19.87 9.56 31.46
C SER A 277 20.33 10.25 32.75
N ILE A 278 19.60 11.25 33.26
CA ILE A 278 20.00 12.05 34.42
C ILE A 278 19.29 11.53 35.69
N ALA A 279 17.96 11.54 35.69
CA ALA A 279 17.16 11.06 36.81
C ALA A 279 17.25 9.54 36.95
N GLY A 280 17.27 8.81 35.83
CA GLY A 280 17.61 7.39 35.75
C GLY A 280 16.87 6.49 36.75
N LYS A 281 15.64 6.81 37.14
CA LYS A 281 14.94 6.08 38.21
C LYS A 281 14.75 4.62 37.83
N GLY A 282 15.06 3.73 38.76
CA GLY A 282 15.08 2.28 38.50
C GLY A 282 16.17 1.85 37.50
N GLY A 283 17.15 2.72 37.23
CA GLY A 283 18.19 2.52 36.21
C GLY A 283 17.66 2.51 34.78
N LEU A 284 16.47 3.06 34.54
CA LEU A 284 15.83 3.06 33.23
C LEU A 284 15.96 4.43 32.58
N ASP A 285 16.46 4.44 31.36
CA ASP A 285 16.51 5.59 30.45
C ASP A 285 15.69 5.29 29.20
N LEU A 286 14.58 6.01 29.03
CA LEU A 286 13.67 5.96 27.88
C LEU A 286 13.98 7.05 26.85
N SER A 287 14.92 7.96 27.13
CA SER A 287 15.28 9.04 26.19
C SER A 287 16.06 8.50 25.00
N ARG A 288 16.78 7.38 25.17
CA ARG A 288 17.57 6.74 24.11
C ARG A 288 17.09 5.34 23.81
N LYS A 289 16.98 5.02 22.52
CA LYS A 289 16.56 3.68 22.05
C LYS A 289 17.41 2.56 22.65
N ALA A 290 18.72 2.69 22.58
CA ALA A 290 19.64 1.65 23.07
C ALA A 290 19.46 1.37 24.57
N SER A 291 19.40 2.42 25.39
CA SER A 291 19.17 2.33 26.83
C SER A 291 17.79 1.74 27.15
N ALA A 292 16.74 2.21 26.46
CA ALA A 292 15.37 1.78 26.67
C ALA A 292 15.20 0.28 26.37
N MET A 293 15.83 -0.20 25.29
CA MET A 293 15.79 -1.60 24.87
C MET A 293 16.68 -2.50 25.73
N LYS A 294 17.77 -1.96 26.31
CA LYS A 294 18.58 -2.66 27.32
C LYS A 294 17.78 -2.86 28.62
N GLY A 295 16.98 -1.87 29.00
CA GLY A 295 16.18 -1.87 30.22
C GLY A 295 16.96 -1.38 31.45
N GLY A 296 16.35 -1.49 32.63
CA GLY A 296 16.89 -0.95 33.88
C GLY A 296 17.38 -2.01 34.85
N LYS A 297 17.52 -1.65 36.13
CA LYS A 297 17.98 -2.56 37.21
C LYS A 297 17.14 -3.84 37.32
N GLY A 298 15.88 -3.77 36.88
CA GLY A 298 14.95 -4.89 36.87
C GLY A 298 14.91 -5.69 35.57
N GLY A 299 15.93 -5.57 34.71
CA GLY A 299 16.02 -6.23 33.41
C GLY A 299 15.26 -5.52 32.30
N ARG A 300 15.01 -6.26 31.22
CA ARG A 300 14.36 -5.75 30.00
C ARG A 300 12.96 -5.21 30.31
N VAL A 301 12.70 -3.96 29.94
CA VAL A 301 11.41 -3.30 30.21
C VAL A 301 10.47 -3.29 29.00
N ILE A 302 11.03 -3.30 27.79
CA ILE A 302 10.30 -3.35 26.51
C ILE A 302 10.65 -4.67 25.83
N VAL A 303 9.64 -5.48 25.55
CA VAL A 303 9.73 -6.68 24.73
C VAL A 303 8.96 -6.38 23.43
N ALA A 304 9.70 -6.07 22.37
CA ALA A 304 9.13 -5.75 21.07
C ALA A 304 8.20 -6.88 20.59
N GLY A 305 6.99 -6.52 20.17
CA GLY A 305 5.95 -7.43 19.72
C GLY A 305 5.13 -8.08 20.84
N GLN A 306 5.46 -7.83 22.12
CA GLN A 306 4.83 -8.50 23.26
C GLN A 306 4.55 -7.52 24.41
N SER A 307 3.48 -6.73 24.31
CA SER A 307 3.06 -5.85 25.41
C SER A 307 2.78 -6.63 26.69
N ALA A 308 2.17 -7.81 26.60
CA ALA A 308 1.91 -8.69 27.74
C ALA A 308 3.20 -9.14 28.46
N GLY A 309 4.32 -9.27 27.75
CA GLY A 309 5.63 -9.59 28.31
C GLY A 309 6.42 -8.35 28.78
N SER A 310 6.01 -7.16 28.36
CA SER A 310 6.74 -5.91 28.61
C SER A 310 6.43 -5.33 29.99
N ARG A 311 7.44 -5.22 30.85
CA ARG A 311 7.29 -4.61 32.18
C ARG A 311 6.83 -3.16 32.10
N LEU A 312 7.25 -2.40 31.08
CA LEU A 312 6.77 -1.03 30.83
C LEU A 312 5.23 -1.00 30.74
N TRP A 313 4.65 -1.86 29.89
CA TRP A 313 3.21 -1.93 29.72
C TRP A 313 2.50 -2.40 31.00
N LYS A 314 3.02 -3.42 31.70
CA LYS A 314 2.42 -3.92 32.95
C LYS A 314 2.25 -2.81 33.99
N ARG A 315 3.28 -1.97 34.18
CA ARG A 315 3.26 -0.87 35.15
C ARG A 315 2.30 0.26 34.74
N VAL A 316 2.25 0.58 33.44
CA VAL A 316 1.31 1.59 32.90
C VAL A 316 -0.14 1.09 32.93
N ALA A 317 -0.38 -0.18 32.60
CA ALA A 317 -1.72 -0.76 32.60
C ALA A 317 -2.32 -0.81 34.01
N ALA A 318 -1.47 -1.06 35.02
CA ALA A 318 -1.83 -1.07 36.44
C ALA A 318 -1.87 0.33 37.08
N ASP A 319 -1.72 1.41 36.30
CA ASP A 319 -1.71 2.81 36.79
C ASP A 319 -0.62 3.12 37.83
N GLU A 320 0.43 2.31 37.90
CA GLU A 320 1.59 2.54 38.75
C GLU A 320 2.59 3.53 38.14
N MET A 321 2.46 3.80 36.83
CA MET A 321 3.26 4.76 36.10
C MET A 321 2.38 5.70 35.27
N PRO A 322 2.60 7.03 35.37
CA PRO A 322 3.68 7.72 36.08
C PRO A 322 3.44 7.73 37.60
N ARG A 323 4.49 7.50 38.40
CA ARG A 323 4.39 7.49 39.89
C ARG A 323 4.03 8.85 40.48
N ARG A 324 4.45 9.92 39.80
CA ARG A 324 4.15 11.30 40.16
C ARG A 324 3.30 11.85 39.03
N GLY A 325 2.08 12.27 39.36
CA GLY A 325 1.13 12.79 38.39
C GLY A 325 -0.05 11.85 38.13
N LYS A 326 -0.90 12.24 37.19
CA LYS A 326 -2.08 11.47 36.81
C LYS A 326 -1.68 10.25 35.99
N PRO A 327 -2.37 9.11 36.15
CA PRO A 327 -2.18 7.98 35.25
C PRO A 327 -2.47 8.35 33.79
N LEU A 328 -1.90 7.59 32.86
CA LEU A 328 -2.12 7.80 31.43
C LEU A 328 -3.61 7.64 31.08
N SER A 329 -4.08 8.47 30.15
CA SER A 329 -5.42 8.32 29.60
C SER A 329 -5.60 6.96 28.92
N ALA A 330 -6.83 6.46 28.81
CA ALA A 330 -7.10 5.21 28.09
C ALA A 330 -6.61 5.26 26.62
N ALA A 331 -6.64 6.44 25.99
CA ALA A 331 -6.12 6.65 24.65
C ALA A 331 -4.59 6.52 24.61
N ASP A 332 -3.86 7.14 25.54
CA ASP A 332 -2.40 7.05 25.61
C ASP A 332 -1.94 5.64 25.95
N LYS A 333 -2.62 4.95 26.87
CA LYS A 333 -2.39 3.54 27.16
C LYS A 333 -2.54 2.68 25.90
N LYS A 334 -3.60 2.92 25.10
CA LYS A 334 -3.81 2.20 23.85
C LYS A 334 -2.70 2.44 22.83
N LEU A 335 -2.22 3.68 22.69
CA LEU A 335 -1.11 4.03 21.80
C LEU A 335 0.18 3.32 22.22
N LEU A 336 0.51 3.36 23.51
CA LEU A 336 1.70 2.70 24.05
C LEU A 336 1.65 1.18 23.84
N LYS A 337 0.51 0.55 24.16
CA LYS A 337 0.32 -0.89 23.94
C LYS A 337 0.50 -1.25 22.47
N GLN A 338 -0.16 -0.51 21.59
CA GLN A 338 -0.09 -0.72 20.15
C GLN A 338 1.35 -0.63 19.65
N TRP A 339 2.10 0.41 20.04
CA TRP A 339 3.49 0.58 19.62
C TRP A 339 4.36 -0.61 20.03
N ILE A 340 4.21 -1.12 21.25
CA ILE A 340 4.97 -2.30 21.71
C ILE A 340 4.59 -3.52 20.87
N ASP A 341 3.30 -3.79 20.68
CA ASP A 341 2.81 -4.93 19.90
C ASP A 341 3.20 -4.83 18.41
N ASP A 342 3.34 -3.61 17.88
CA ASP A 342 3.81 -3.34 16.52
C ASP A 342 5.34 -3.46 16.35
N GLY A 343 6.05 -3.90 17.40
CA GLY A 343 7.49 -4.18 17.37
C GLY A 343 8.38 -3.08 17.93
N ALA A 344 7.80 -2.12 18.68
CA ALA A 344 8.52 -1.04 19.36
C ALA A 344 9.52 -0.30 18.44
N THR A 345 9.11 0.05 17.23
CA THR A 345 9.97 0.73 16.24
C THR A 345 10.15 2.20 16.60
N TRP A 346 11.41 2.69 16.57
CA TRP A 346 11.77 4.08 16.86
C TRP A 346 12.10 4.83 15.55
N SER A 347 11.78 6.12 15.48
CA SER A 347 12.15 7.02 14.37
C SER A 347 13.63 7.42 14.38
N GLY A 348 14.25 7.48 15.57
CA GLY A 348 15.65 7.83 15.77
C GLY A 348 16.19 7.30 17.11
N ASP A 349 17.45 7.61 17.42
CA ASP A 349 18.15 7.05 18.59
C ASP A 349 17.95 7.84 19.88
N LEU A 350 17.53 9.11 19.80
CA LEU A 350 17.32 10.02 20.92
C LEU A 350 15.96 10.72 20.78
N ILE A 351 15.23 10.81 21.89
CA ILE A 351 14.09 11.69 22.08
C ILE A 351 14.62 12.94 22.76
N ASP A 352 14.58 14.08 22.07
CA ASP A 352 14.83 15.37 22.69
C ASP A 352 13.51 15.91 23.28
N PRO A 353 13.37 16.00 24.62
CA PRO A 353 12.16 16.51 25.24
C PRO A 353 11.81 17.93 24.78
N VAL A 354 12.80 18.76 24.42
CA VAL A 354 12.58 20.17 24.00
C VAL A 354 11.78 20.23 22.71
N VAL A 355 11.98 19.27 21.78
CA VAL A 355 11.23 19.16 20.53
C VAL A 355 9.73 18.94 20.77
N TYR A 356 9.37 18.31 21.88
CA TYR A 356 7.97 17.95 22.19
C TYR A 356 7.37 18.73 23.37
N ALA A 357 8.17 19.51 24.10
CA ALA A 357 7.75 20.33 25.23
C ALA A 357 6.96 21.58 24.82
N ARG A 358 7.06 22.03 23.56
CA ARG A 358 6.32 23.18 23.03
C ARG A 358 5.40 22.76 21.90
N GLY A 359 4.10 22.78 22.18
CA GLY A 359 3.06 22.58 21.17
C GLY A 359 3.29 23.48 19.96
N THR A 360 3.26 22.88 18.77
CA THR A 360 3.52 23.47 17.46
C THR A 360 3.06 24.93 17.29
N ARG A 361 4.03 25.86 17.20
CA ARG A 361 4.15 27.03 16.27
C ARG A 361 5.10 28.07 16.88
N GLY A 362 6.29 28.26 16.30
CA GLY A 362 7.19 29.35 16.69
C GLY A 362 8.62 29.15 16.21
N ILE A 363 9.30 30.27 15.92
CA ILE A 363 10.67 30.39 15.40
C ILE A 363 11.64 29.45 16.14
N TRP A 364 12.47 28.76 15.36
CA TRP A 364 13.51 27.84 15.83
C TRP A 364 14.69 28.63 16.39
N ILE A 365 14.91 28.56 17.71
CA ILE A 365 16.14 29.03 18.34
C ILE A 365 16.91 27.79 18.75
N GLN A 366 17.85 27.36 17.91
CA GLN A 366 18.85 26.35 18.25
C GLN A 366 20.09 27.07 18.75
N ARG A 367 20.53 26.72 19.96
CA ARG A 367 21.83 27.12 20.49
C ARG A 367 22.87 26.16 19.88
N LEU A 368 23.96 26.71 19.36
CA LEU A 368 25.03 25.94 18.72
C LEU A 368 25.92 25.30 19.79
N THR A 369 26.36 24.07 19.54
CA THR A 369 27.48 23.44 20.26
C THR A 369 28.80 24.17 19.99
N VAL A 370 29.84 23.85 20.77
CA VAL A 370 31.19 24.41 20.55
C VAL A 370 31.65 24.18 19.12
N ASP A 371 31.47 22.97 18.64
CA ASP A 371 31.95 22.57 17.33
C ASP A 371 31.13 23.22 16.22
N GLU A 372 29.81 23.34 16.39
CA GLU A 372 28.93 24.03 15.44
C GLU A 372 29.18 25.55 15.41
N TYR A 373 29.46 26.18 16.56
CA TYR A 373 29.81 27.60 16.62
C TYR A 373 31.16 27.87 15.93
N ILE A 374 32.16 27.03 16.19
CA ILE A 374 33.47 27.11 15.52
C ILE A 374 33.29 27.00 14.00
N GLU A 375 32.53 26.02 13.52
CA GLU A 375 32.35 25.81 12.10
C GLU A 375 31.51 26.92 11.45
N THR A 376 30.54 27.47 12.19
CA THR A 376 29.76 28.63 11.73
C THR A 376 30.65 29.86 11.54
N VAL A 377 31.52 30.17 12.50
CA VAL A 377 32.45 31.29 12.38
C VAL A 377 33.45 31.04 11.25
N ARG A 378 34.03 29.84 11.17
CA ARG A 378 34.93 29.48 10.07
C ARG A 378 34.27 29.62 8.71
N SER A 379 33.03 29.15 8.56
CA SER A 379 32.29 29.24 7.30
C SER A 379 31.86 30.67 6.96
N ALA A 380 31.51 31.49 7.95
CA ALA A 380 30.99 32.83 7.72
C ALA A 380 32.09 33.87 7.48
N VAL A 381 33.24 33.74 8.16
CA VAL A 381 34.30 34.75 8.11
C VAL A 381 35.68 34.20 7.70
N GLY A 382 35.80 32.89 7.47
CA GLY A 382 37.06 32.26 7.06
C GLY A 382 38.13 32.14 8.16
N VAL A 383 37.80 32.53 9.41
CA VAL A 383 38.73 32.53 10.54
C VAL A 383 38.54 31.30 11.40
N ASP A 384 39.63 30.60 11.70
CA ASP A 384 39.62 29.48 12.64
C ASP A 384 39.77 29.96 14.08
N ILE A 385 38.69 29.86 14.86
CA ILE A 385 38.65 30.23 16.28
C ILE A 385 38.73 29.02 17.21
N SER A 386 39.05 27.82 16.71
CA SER A 386 38.92 26.56 17.46
C SER A 386 39.64 26.57 18.81
N LYS A 387 40.84 27.16 18.85
CA LYS A 387 41.67 27.19 20.06
C LYS A 387 41.14 28.16 21.13
N GLN A 388 40.68 29.34 20.70
CA GLN A 388 40.11 30.37 21.56
C GLN A 388 38.72 29.96 22.06
N ALA A 389 37.88 29.43 21.16
CA ALA A 389 36.51 29.00 21.45
C ALA A 389 36.49 27.90 22.51
N ARG A 390 37.33 26.87 22.40
CA ARG A 390 37.41 25.78 23.40
C ARG A 390 37.98 26.21 24.75
N ARG A 391 38.69 27.34 24.82
CA ARG A 391 39.23 27.90 26.07
C ARG A 391 38.24 28.82 26.77
N LEU A 392 37.50 29.61 26.00
CA LEU A 392 36.67 30.72 26.52
C LEU A 392 35.20 30.35 26.67
N LEU A 393 34.70 29.42 25.85
CA LEU A 393 33.29 29.06 25.89
C LEU A 393 33.03 27.96 26.94
N PRO A 394 31.85 27.95 27.58
CA PRO A 394 31.47 26.90 28.53
C PRO A 394 31.54 25.50 27.90
N ARG A 395 31.58 24.42 28.68
CA ARG A 395 31.45 23.08 28.08
C ARG A 395 30.01 22.83 27.65
N ASP A 396 29.81 22.15 26.52
CA ASP A 396 28.48 21.71 26.09
C ASP A 396 27.89 20.76 27.14
N VAL A 397 26.87 21.23 27.86
CA VAL A 397 26.20 20.44 28.92
C VAL A 397 25.11 19.54 28.31
N ARG A 398 24.69 19.82 27.06
CA ARG A 398 23.64 19.13 26.31
C ARG A 398 23.88 19.28 24.79
N ALA A 399 23.10 18.56 23.98
CA ALA A 399 23.16 18.61 22.51
C ALA A 399 22.49 19.86 21.90
N ASP A 400 21.89 20.72 22.72
CA ASP A 400 21.32 22.02 22.34
C ASP A 400 22.28 23.17 22.66
N GLY A 401 23.59 22.96 22.57
CA GLY A 401 24.61 24.01 22.65
C GLY A 401 24.93 24.55 24.05
N PHE A 402 25.76 25.60 24.07
CA PHE A 402 26.26 26.21 25.29
C PHE A 402 25.16 26.76 26.23
N SER A 403 25.39 26.69 27.53
CA SER A 403 24.52 27.27 28.57
C SER A 403 25.15 28.45 29.28
#